data_AF-A0A0B1SI63-F1
#
_entry.id   AF-A0A0B1SI63-F1
#
_cell.length_a   1.000
_cell.length_b   1.000
_cell.length_c   1.000
_cell.angle_alpha   90.00
_cell.angle_beta   90.00
_cell.angle_gamma   90.00
#
_symmetry.space_group_name_H-M   'P 1'
#
loop_
_entity.id
_entity.type
_entity.pdbx_description
1 polymer ?
#
loop_
_entity_poly.entity_id
_entity_poly.type
_entity_poly.pdbx_seq_one_letter_code
_entity_poly.pdbx_strand_id
1 'polypeptide(L)'
;MGFIKSLIEENVDGIYVKSLMLGENIASDTERGFLANMNELVENACEQIQNDSLLQLGYNGIGFSQGAQFMRALAQRCPNPPMRNFISIGGQHQGVFGLPYCPGDTRLCNTIRKLLDMGAYNHYVQQT
;
A
#
# COMPACT_ATOMS: atom_id res chain seq x y z
N MET A 1 10.23 -6.39 -8.42
CA MET A 1 10.45 -5.10 -7.70
C MET A 1 11.83 -5.14 -7.07
N GLY A 2 12.70 -4.17 -7.35
CA GLY A 2 14.08 -4.20 -6.83
C GLY A 2 14.88 -2.93 -7.09
N PHE A 3 14.60 -2.23 -8.19
CA PHE A 3 15.33 -1.02 -8.56
C PHE A 3 15.40 0.03 -7.44
N ILE A 4 14.27 0.36 -6.80
CA ILE A 4 14.26 1.33 -5.69
C ILE A 4 15.07 0.83 -4.48
N LYS A 5 15.01 -0.47 -4.18
CA LYS A 5 15.79 -1.07 -3.11
C LYS A 5 17.29 -0.91 -3.40
N SER A 6 17.73 -1.33 -4.58
CA SER A 6 19.13 -1.19 -5.02
C SER A 6 19.59 0.26 -4.99
N LEU A 7 18.75 1.18 -5.50
CA LEU A 7 19.07 2.61 -5.48
C LEU A 7 19.29 3.14 -4.06
N ILE A 8 18.47 2.72 -3.08
CA ILE A 8 18.64 3.13 -1.68
C ILE A 8 19.93 2.53 -1.10
N GLU A 9 20.16 1.24 -1.31
CA GLU A 9 21.34 0.52 -0.80
C GLU A 9 22.65 1.07 -1.39
N GLU A 10 22.63 1.52 -2.65
CA GLU A 10 23.79 2.15 -3.32
C GLU A 10 24.09 3.57 -2.82
N ASN A 11 23.11 4.27 -2.25
CA ASN A 11 23.24 5.67 -1.82
C ASN A 11 23.29 5.85 -0.31
N VAL A 12 23.06 4.79 0.48
CA VAL A 12 23.10 4.83 1.94
C VAL A 12 23.84 3.61 2.48
N ASP A 13 25.12 3.77 2.74
CA ASP A 13 25.98 2.67 3.21
C ASP A 13 25.44 2.01 4.49
N GLY A 14 25.36 0.68 4.45
CA GLY A 14 24.94 -0.14 5.59
C GLY A 14 23.44 -0.10 5.91
N ILE A 15 22.61 0.51 5.06
CA ILE A 15 21.16 0.51 5.26
C ILE A 15 20.56 -0.88 5.05
N TYR A 16 19.59 -1.24 5.89
CA TYR A 16 18.75 -2.40 5.69
C TYR A 16 17.44 -2.00 4.99
N VAL A 17 17.15 -2.60 3.83
CA VAL A 17 15.91 -2.36 3.09
C VAL A 17 15.04 -3.62 3.02
N LYS A 18 13.91 -3.56 3.72
CA LYS A 18 12.82 -4.53 3.60
C LYS A 18 11.79 -4.04 2.58
N SER A 19 11.74 -4.68 1.41
CA SER A 19 10.60 -4.55 0.49
C SER A 19 9.55 -5.58 0.90
N LEU A 20 8.38 -5.14 1.35
CA LEU A 20 7.30 -6.03 1.74
C LEU A 20 6.81 -6.85 0.54
N MET A 21 6.59 -8.15 0.77
CA MET A 21 5.94 -9.08 -0.14
C MET A 21 4.87 -9.79 0.69
N LEU A 22 3.62 -9.69 0.27
CA LEU A 22 2.43 -10.15 0.99
C LEU A 22 1.77 -11.36 0.32
N GLY A 23 2.31 -11.81 -0.81
CA GLY A 23 2.05 -13.12 -1.41
C GLY A 23 3.22 -14.08 -1.23
N GLU A 24 3.02 -15.37 -1.51
CA GLU A 24 4.06 -16.39 -1.41
C GLU A 24 5.16 -16.24 -2.48
N ASN A 25 4.83 -15.55 -3.57
CA ASN A 25 5.71 -15.26 -4.69
C ASN A 25 5.24 -13.99 -5.41
N ILE A 26 6.00 -13.52 -6.40
CA ILE A 26 5.73 -12.26 -7.14
C ILE A 26 4.34 -12.27 -7.79
N ALA A 27 3.90 -13.40 -8.35
CA ALA A 27 2.61 -13.47 -9.04
C ALA A 27 1.46 -13.34 -8.03
N SER A 28 1.51 -14.10 -6.93
CA SER A 28 0.53 -14.02 -5.85
C SER A 28 0.54 -12.63 -5.18
N ASP A 29 1.72 -12.04 -4.94
CA ASP A 29 1.85 -10.70 -4.36
C ASP A 29 1.18 -9.63 -5.23
N THR A 30 1.37 -9.74 -6.54
CA THR A 30 0.72 -8.85 -7.51
C THR A 30 -0.80 -9.01 -7.48
N GLU A 31 -1.30 -10.24 -7.54
CA GLU A 31 -2.74 -10.53 -7.50
C GLU A 31 -3.40 -10.01 -6.21
N ARG A 32 -2.76 -10.27 -5.06
CA ARG A 32 -3.23 -9.80 -3.75
C ARG A 32 -3.29 -8.28 -3.67
N GLY A 33 -2.38 -7.57 -4.33
CA GLY A 33 -2.42 -6.10 -4.42
C GLY A 33 -3.70 -5.54 -5.08
N PHE A 34 -4.42 -6.36 -5.86
CA PHE A 34 -5.69 -5.99 -6.49
C PHE A 34 -6.91 -6.57 -5.79
N LEU A 35 -6.82 -7.82 -5.31
CA LEU A 35 -8.01 -8.62 -4.96
C LEU A 35 -8.15 -8.94 -3.47
N ALA A 36 -7.10 -8.77 -2.66
CA ALA A 36 -7.17 -9.13 -1.25
C ALA A 36 -7.80 -8.01 -0.40
N ASN A 37 -8.36 -8.40 0.74
CA ASN A 37 -8.78 -7.44 1.74
C ASN A 37 -7.59 -6.64 2.28
N MET A 38 -7.64 -5.33 2.13
CA MET A 38 -6.53 -4.45 2.50
C MET A 38 -6.30 -4.40 4.02
N ASN A 39 -7.28 -4.73 4.84
CA ASN A 39 -7.07 -4.83 6.29
C ASN A 39 -6.19 -6.04 6.64
N GLU A 40 -6.39 -7.18 5.96
CA GLU A 40 -5.56 -8.37 6.14
C GLU A 40 -4.13 -8.13 5.67
N LEU A 41 -3.96 -7.42 4.55
CA LEU A 41 -2.62 -7.04 4.06
C LEU A 41 -1.87 -6.13 5.04
N VAL A 42 -2.59 -5.20 5.68
CA VAL A 42 -2.01 -4.35 6.74
C VAL A 42 -1.62 -5.18 7.95
N GLU A 43 -2.46 -6.11 8.39
CA GLU A 43 -2.16 -7.01 9.52
C GLU A 43 -0.94 -7.89 9.22
N ASN A 44 -0.87 -8.52 8.04
CA ASN A 44 0.28 -9.31 7.65
C ASN A 44 1.57 -8.49 7.58
N ALA A 45 1.50 -7.26 7.05
CA ALA A 45 2.63 -6.35 7.05
C ALA A 45 3.06 -5.96 8.48
N CYS A 46 2.13 -5.76 9.42
CA CYS A 46 2.44 -5.52 10.82
C CYS A 46 3.22 -6.69 11.42
N GLU A 47 2.76 -7.93 11.22
CA GLU A 47 3.44 -9.13 11.70
C GLU A 47 4.86 -9.26 11.11
N GLN A 48 5.02 -9.04 9.81
CA GLN A 48 6.33 -9.08 9.16
C GLN A 48 7.29 -8.05 9.77
N ILE A 49 6.82 -6.82 10.03
CA ILE A 49 7.66 -5.76 10.61
C ILE A 49 7.98 -6.05 12.08
N GLN A 50 7.02 -6.56 12.86
CA GLN A 50 7.21 -6.89 14.27
C GLN A 50 8.16 -8.08 14.47
N ASN A 51 8.17 -9.03 13.54
CA ASN A 51 9.06 -10.19 13.61
C ASN A 51 10.46 -9.93 13.01
N ASP A 52 10.67 -8.76 12.39
CA ASP A 52 11.97 -8.37 11.83
C ASP A 52 12.84 -7.71 12.90
N SER A 53 13.87 -8.42 13.36
CA SER A 53 14.76 -7.94 14.42
C SER A 53 15.53 -6.65 14.05
N LEU A 54 15.74 -6.39 12.75
CA LEU A 54 16.45 -5.20 12.27
C LEU A 54 15.58 -3.94 12.29
N LEU A 55 14.26 -4.09 12.45
CA LEU A 55 13.31 -2.97 12.48
C LEU A 55 12.92 -2.55 13.91
N GLN A 56 13.34 -3.29 14.94
CA GLN A 56 12.85 -3.14 16.33
C GLN A 56 13.16 -1.79 16.96
N LEU A 57 14.28 -1.16 16.57
CA LEU A 57 14.64 0.18 17.04
C LEU A 57 13.91 1.31 16.28
N GLY A 58 12.97 0.95 15.42
CA GLY A 58 12.20 1.85 14.58
C GLY A 58 12.73 1.92 13.15
N TYR A 59 11.84 2.30 12.23
CA TYR A 59 12.09 2.24 10.80
C TYR A 59 11.52 3.47 10.07
N ASN A 60 11.97 3.74 8.85
CA ASN A 60 11.30 4.69 7.96
C ASN A 60 10.38 3.91 7.00
N GLY A 61 9.18 4.42 6.74
CA GLY A 61 8.24 3.84 5.79
C GLY A 61 8.23 4.62 4.47
N ILE A 62 8.32 3.93 3.34
CA ILE A 62 8.13 4.51 2.00
C ILE A 62 6.98 3.77 1.33
N GLY A 63 5.95 4.50 0.89
CA GLY A 63 4.82 3.93 0.17
C GLY A 63 4.63 4.55 -1.21
N PHE A 64 4.43 3.69 -2.22
CA PHE A 64 4.21 4.10 -3.62
C PHE A 64 2.76 3.88 -4.01
N SER A 65 2.15 4.87 -4.65
CA SER A 65 0.74 4.80 -5.08
C SER A 65 -0.15 4.31 -3.92
N GLN A 66 -0.90 3.22 -4.08
CA GLN A 66 -1.77 2.73 -3.01
C GLN A 66 -1.02 2.29 -1.74
N GLY A 67 0.22 1.85 -1.87
CA GLY A 67 1.07 1.46 -0.74
C GLY A 67 1.31 2.59 0.25
N ALA A 68 1.14 3.86 -0.16
CA ALA A 68 1.26 5.00 0.74
C ALA A 68 0.13 5.06 1.78
N GLN A 69 -1.14 4.92 1.40
CA GLN A 69 -2.21 4.87 2.40
C GLN A 69 -2.16 3.61 3.26
N PHE A 70 -1.57 2.52 2.75
CA PHE A 70 -1.36 1.30 3.56
C PHE A 70 -0.23 1.49 4.57
N MET A 71 0.87 2.15 4.18
CA MET A 71 1.92 2.54 5.12
C MET A 71 1.38 3.52 6.19
N ARG A 72 0.49 4.44 5.80
CA ARG A 72 -0.25 5.26 6.78
C ARG A 72 -1.10 4.40 7.73
N ALA A 73 -1.80 3.37 7.23
CA ALA A 73 -2.56 2.46 8.06
C ALA A 73 -1.67 1.67 9.04
N LEU A 74 -0.48 1.23 8.61
CA LEU A 74 0.53 0.61 9.49
C LEU A 74 0.92 1.55 10.63
N ALA A 75 1.25 2.80 10.33
CA ALA A 75 1.61 3.79 11.35
C ALA A 75 0.48 4.03 12.37
N GLN A 76 -0.78 3.93 11.95
CA GLN A 76 -1.94 4.16 12.81
C GLN A 76 -2.38 2.93 13.61
N ARG A 77 -2.20 1.72 13.08
CA ARG A 77 -2.71 0.46 13.68
C ARG A 77 -1.64 -0.32 14.44
N CYS A 78 -0.38 -0.21 14.02
CA CYS A 78 0.73 -1.02 14.52
C CYS A 78 1.91 -0.12 14.90
N PRO A 79 1.81 0.62 16.02
CA PRO A 79 2.79 1.64 16.39
C PRO A 79 4.16 1.08 16.85
N ASN A 80 4.26 -0.24 17.02
CA ASN A 80 5.48 -0.91 17.48
C ASN A 80 5.92 -1.97 16.44
N PRO A 81 7.19 -1.95 15.99
CA PRO A 81 8.21 -0.92 16.24
C PRO A 81 7.84 0.45 15.62
N PRO A 82 8.41 1.56 16.11
CA PRO A 82 7.96 2.90 15.73
C PRO A 82 8.40 3.28 14.31
N MET A 83 7.43 3.71 13.48
CA MET A 83 7.73 4.38 12.21
C MET A 83 8.21 5.80 12.48
N ARG A 84 9.46 6.11 12.14
CA ARG A 84 10.13 7.39 12.41
C ARG A 84 9.75 8.46 11.38
N ASN A 85 9.89 8.14 10.10
CA ASN A 85 9.48 9.00 8.99
C ASN A 85 8.60 8.20 8.04
N PHE A 86 7.58 8.86 7.49
CA PHE A 86 6.74 8.32 6.43
C PHE A 86 6.87 9.16 5.16
N ILE A 87 7.27 8.52 4.06
CA ILE A 87 7.40 9.12 2.73
C ILE A 87 6.28 8.54 1.84
N SER A 88 5.37 9.42 1.40
CA SER A 88 4.28 9.08 0.50
C SER A 88 4.60 9.54 -0.92
N ILE A 89 4.71 8.59 -1.86
CA ILE A 89 5.02 8.87 -3.27
C ILE A 89 3.77 8.60 -4.10
N GLY A 90 3.03 9.67 -4.40
CA GLY A 90 1.79 9.60 -5.20
C GLY A 90 0.62 8.93 -4.48
N GLY A 91 0.62 8.92 -3.15
CA GLY A 91 -0.41 8.29 -2.32
C GLY A 91 -1.79 8.95 -2.39
N GLN A 92 -2.85 8.14 -2.26
CA GLN A 92 -4.24 8.60 -2.33
C GLN A 92 -4.85 8.64 -0.93
N HIS A 93 -4.38 9.54 -0.06
CA HIS A 93 -4.78 9.55 1.35
C HIS A 93 -6.27 9.84 1.59
N GLN A 94 -6.94 10.49 0.65
CA GLN A 94 -8.39 10.76 0.63
C GLN A 94 -9.16 9.83 -0.33
N GLY A 95 -8.55 8.73 -0.76
CA GLY A 95 -9.13 7.87 -1.78
C GLY A 95 -9.11 8.50 -3.17
N VAL A 96 -9.95 7.96 -4.07
CA VAL A 96 -10.08 8.40 -5.46
C VAL A 96 -11.55 8.50 -5.83
N PHE A 97 -11.88 9.44 -6.72
CA PHE A 97 -13.22 9.60 -7.28
C PHE A 97 -13.16 9.74 -8.81
N GLY A 98 -12.61 8.72 -9.46
CA GLY A 98 -12.45 8.74 -10.90
C GLY A 98 -11.60 7.58 -11.42
N LEU A 99 -11.64 7.41 -12.73
CA LEU A 99 -10.84 6.42 -13.44
C LEU A 99 -9.66 7.09 -14.14
N PRO A 100 -8.49 6.41 -14.20
CA PRO A 100 -7.37 6.86 -15.00
C PRO A 100 -7.81 7.18 -16.43
N TYR A 101 -7.30 8.28 -16.98
CA TYR A 101 -7.59 8.73 -18.35
C TYR A 101 -9.07 9.04 -18.65
N CYS A 102 -9.89 9.30 -17.62
CA CYS A 102 -11.27 9.75 -17.77
C CYS A 102 -11.44 11.22 -17.29
N PRO A 103 -10.83 12.21 -17.99
CA PRO A 103 -10.90 13.61 -17.57
C PRO A 103 -12.31 14.18 -17.78
N GLY A 104 -12.84 14.84 -16.75
CA GLY A 104 -14.06 15.65 -16.85
C GLY A 104 -15.39 14.91 -16.71
N ASP A 105 -16.45 15.60 -17.17
CA ASP A 105 -17.87 15.29 -16.98
C ASP A 105 -18.47 14.66 -18.24
N THR A 106 -17.82 13.63 -18.81
CA THR A 106 -18.38 12.92 -19.96
C THR A 106 -19.43 11.92 -19.49
N ARG A 107 -20.50 11.72 -20.28
CA ARG A 107 -21.58 10.77 -19.96
C ARG A 107 -21.05 9.37 -19.67
N LEU A 108 -20.03 8.91 -20.40
CA LEU A 108 -19.39 7.62 -20.18
C LEU A 108 -18.62 7.60 -18.85
N CYS A 109 -17.72 8.56 -18.60
CA CYS A 109 -16.97 8.63 -17.34
C CYS A 109 -17.88 8.69 -16.12
N ASN A 110 -18.96 9.48 -16.20
CA ASN A 110 -19.93 9.60 -15.12
C ASN A 110 -20.73 8.32 -14.89
N THR A 111 -21.05 7.59 -15.96
CA THR A 111 -21.75 6.31 -15.84
C THR A 111 -20.84 5.29 -15.14
N ILE A 112 -19.55 5.23 -15.52
CA ILE A 112 -18.63 4.31 -14.86
C ILE A 112 -18.35 4.74 -13.41
N ARG A 113 -18.21 6.05 -13.11
CA ARG A 113 -18.15 6.55 -11.74
C ARG A 113 -19.34 6.09 -10.91
N LYS A 114 -20.57 6.25 -11.42
CA LYS A 114 -21.79 5.78 -10.73
C LYS A 114 -21.81 4.27 -10.51
N LEU A 115 -21.38 3.49 -11.50
CA LEU A 115 -21.28 2.02 -11.35
C LEU A 115 -20.24 1.63 -10.30
N LEU A 116 -19.11 2.32 -10.26
CA LEU A 116 -18.09 2.16 -9.23
C LEU A 116 -18.63 2.57 -7.86
N ASP A 117 -19.35 3.68 -7.73
CA ASP A 117 -19.94 4.10 -6.45
C ASP A 117 -20.92 3.04 -5.92
N MET A 118 -21.74 2.45 -6.80
CA MET A 118 -22.65 1.37 -6.40
C MET A 118 -21.92 0.06 -6.06
N GLY A 119 -20.87 -0.28 -6.82
CA GLY A 119 -20.12 -1.53 -6.64
C GLY A 119 -19.13 -1.48 -5.48
N ALA A 120 -18.37 -0.39 -5.34
CA ALA A 120 -17.32 -0.22 -4.36
C ALA A 120 -17.85 -0.25 -2.93
N TYR A 121 -19.07 0.22 -2.70
CA TYR A 121 -19.70 0.20 -1.37
C TYR A 121 -20.58 -1.03 -1.12
N ASN A 122 -20.53 -2.03 -2.01
CA ASN A 122 -21.16 -3.31 -1.75
C ASN A 122 -20.37 -4.07 -0.65
N HIS A 123 -21.10 -4.64 0.31
CA HIS A 123 -20.52 -5.37 1.44
C HIS A 123 -19.60 -6.52 1.00
N TYR A 124 -19.99 -7.27 -0.03
CA TYR A 124 -19.16 -8.35 -0.58
C TYR A 124 -17.84 -7.79 -1.09
N VAL A 125 -17.88 -6.72 -1.89
CA VAL A 125 -16.68 -6.06 -2.44
C VAL A 125 -15.77 -5.48 -1.36
N GLN A 126 -16.32 -4.96 -0.26
CA GLN A 126 -15.53 -4.43 0.87
C GLN A 126 -14.95 -5.50 1.79
N GLN A 127 -15.42 -6.75 1.69
CA GLN A 127 -14.96 -7.88 2.51
C GLN A 127 -14.19 -8.95 1.73
N THR A 128 -14.07 -8.80 0.41
CA THR A 128 -13.13 -9.60 -0.39
C THR A 128 -11.74 -9.00 -0.26
#